data_AF-A0A928VI23-F1
#
_entry.id   AF-A0A928VI23-F1
#
_cell.length_a   1.000
_cell.length_b   1.000
_cell.length_c   1.000
_cell.angle_alpha   90.00
_cell.angle_beta   90.00
_cell.angle_gamma   90.00
#
_symmetry.space_group_name_H-M   'P 1'
#
loop_
_entity.id
_entity.type
_entity.pdbx_description
1 polymer ?
#
loop_
_entity_poly.entity_id
_entity_poly.type
_entity_poly.pdbx_seq_one_letter_code
_entity_poly.pdbx_strand_id
1 'polypeptide(L)' 'MVNTQGCITQNIQRSLSTAFSCYGIGLHTGAMTTARVLPAEPGRGRYFVRTDLPGQPEIPARIEAVRE' A
#
# COMPACT_ATOMS: atom_id res chain seq x y z
N MET A 1 27.52 7.34 37.15
CA MET A 1 27.44 6.86 35.76
C MET A 1 26.01 6.46 35.50
N VAL A 2 25.20 7.35 34.93
CA VAL A 2 23.80 7.04 34.58
C VAL A 2 23.81 6.31 33.23
N ASN A 3 23.42 5.03 33.23
CA ASN A 3 23.28 4.24 32.01
C ASN A 3 21.99 4.65 31.31
N THR A 4 22.11 5.58 30.35
CA THR A 4 21.05 5.88 29.40
C THR A 4 20.99 4.77 28.35
N GLN A 5 20.33 3.66 28.68
CA GLN A 5 19.87 2.68 27.70
C GLN A 5 18.75 3.36 26.88
N GLY A 6 19.15 4.13 25.86
CA GLY A 6 18.23 4.65 24.86
C GLY A 6 17.60 3.47 24.13
N CYS A 7 16.28 3.38 24.19
CA CYS A 7 15.50 2.38 23.47
C CYS A 7 15.80 2.48 21.96
N ILE A 8 16.58 1.52 21.45
CA ILE A 8 16.81 1.37 20.01
C ILE A 8 15.48 1.07 19.33
N THR A 9 14.88 2.05 18.68
CA THR A 9 13.68 1.82 17.86
C THR A 9 14.13 1.09 16.60
N GLN A 10 14.06 -0.24 16.62
CA GLN A 10 14.30 -1.09 15.45
C GLN A 10 13.33 -0.66 14.34
N ASN A 11 13.86 -0.35 13.16
CA ASN A 11 13.06 0.03 11.99
C ASN A 11 12.40 -1.23 11.38
N ILE A 12 11.32 -1.69 12.01
CA ILE A 12 10.55 -2.84 11.55
C ILE A 12 9.55 -2.40 10.47
N GLN A 13 9.48 -3.17 9.38
CA GLN A 13 8.45 -2.94 8.37
C GLN A 13 7.07 -3.27 8.94
N ARG A 14 6.05 -2.52 8.50
CA ARG A 14 4.66 -2.72 8.91
C ARG A 14 3.79 -2.96 7.70
N SER A 15 2.86 -3.90 7.86
CA SER A 15 1.84 -4.28 6.89
C SER A 15 0.49 -4.31 7.60
N LEU A 16 -0.59 -4.56 6.86
CA LEU A 16 -1.91 -4.73 7.46
C LEU A 16 -1.96 -6.04 8.25
N SER A 17 -2.66 -6.04 9.40
CA SER A 17 -2.96 -7.27 10.12
C SER A 17 -4.03 -8.10 9.40
N THR A 18 -5.02 -7.42 8.83
CA THR A 18 -6.15 -8.04 8.12
C THR A 18 -6.50 -7.22 6.89
N ALA A 19 -6.90 -7.92 5.82
CA ALA A 19 -7.42 -7.28 4.62
C ALA A 19 -8.74 -6.54 4.88
N PHE A 20 -8.98 -5.45 4.15
CA PHE A 20 -10.27 -4.77 4.13
C PHE A 20 -10.62 -4.28 2.73
N SER A 21 -11.89 -3.92 2.54
CA SER A 21 -12.39 -3.37 1.29
C SER A 21 -13.16 -2.07 1.54
N CYS A 22 -13.11 -1.15 0.58
CA CYS A 22 -13.96 0.02 0.51
C CYS A 22 -14.62 0.10 -0.87
N TYR A 23 -15.81 0.68 -0.92
CA TYR A 23 -16.56 0.91 -2.15
C TYR A 23 -16.97 2.38 -2.22
N GLY A 24 -17.06 2.92 -3.43
CA GLY A 24 -17.47 4.31 -3.62
C GLY A 24 -17.34 4.77 -5.06
N ILE A 25 -17.57 6.07 -5.27
CA ILE A 25 -17.51 6.71 -6.58
C ILE A 25 -16.14 7.37 -6.75
N GLY A 26 -15.49 7.12 -7.89
CA GLY A 26 -14.24 7.78 -8.26
C GLY A 26 -14.46 9.27 -8.49
N LEU A 27 -13.72 10.13 -7.78
CA LEU A 27 -13.91 11.58 -7.79
C LEU A 27 -13.88 12.19 -9.21
N HIS A 28 -12.92 11.79 -10.03
CA HIS A 28 -12.73 12.35 -11.37
C HIS A 28 -13.47 11.56 -12.47
N THR A 29 -13.72 10.27 -12.25
CA THR A 29 -14.29 9.39 -13.28
C THR A 29 -15.80 9.21 -13.13
N GLY A 30 -16.36 9.45 -11.95
CA GLY A 30 -17.74 9.11 -11.62
C GLY A 30 -18.02 7.61 -11.54
N ALA A 31 -17.01 6.76 -11.65
CA ALA A 31 -17.19 5.32 -11.73
C ALA A 31 -17.37 4.69 -10.34
N MET A 32 -18.38 3.83 -10.18
CA MET A 32 -18.51 2.97 -9.01
C MET A 32 -17.34 1.98 -8.98
N THR A 33 -16.55 2.02 -7.91
CA THR A 33 -15.30 1.28 -7.76
C THR A 33 -15.24 0.59 -6.41
N THR A 34 -14.64 -0.59 -6.38
CA THR A 34 -14.25 -1.28 -5.14
C THR A 34 -12.74 -1.35 -5.06
N ALA A 35 -12.16 -0.94 -3.94
CA ALA A 35 -10.74 -1.12 -3.64
C ALA A 35 -10.57 -2.10 -2.48
N ARG A 36 -9.68 -3.07 -2.64
CA ARG A 36 -9.30 -4.03 -1.60
C ARG A 36 -7.85 -3.78 -1.20
N VAL A 37 -7.59 -3.63 0.09
CA VAL A 37 -6.24 -3.45 0.63
C VAL A 37 -5.85 -4.72 1.37
N LEU A 38 -4.70 -5.27 0.98
CA LEU A 38 -4.20 -6.56 1.46
C LEU A 38 -2.92 -6.38 2.26
N PRO A 39 -2.64 -7.28 3.23
CA PRO A 39 -1.29 -7.44 3.74
C PRO A 39 -0.33 -7.77 2.60
N ALA A 40 0.86 -7.18 2.65
CA ALA A 40 1.98 -7.50 1.78
C ALA A 40 3.18 -8.03 2.60
N GLU A 41 3.97 -8.88 1.96
CA GLU A 41 5.22 -9.41 2.50
C GLU A 41 6.26 -8.29 2.72
N PRO A 42 7.19 -8.46 3.69
CA PRO A 42 8.30 -7.53 3.88
C PRO A 42 9.10 -7.31 2.59
N GLY A 43 9.49 -6.07 2.33
CA GLY A 43 10.28 -5.65 1.18
C GLY A 43 9.46 -5.33 -0.07
N ARG A 44 8.17 -5.68 -0.13
CA ARG A 44 7.30 -5.37 -1.29
C ARG A 44 7.02 -3.88 -1.46
N GLY A 45 7.01 -3.11 -0.36
CA GLY A 45 6.58 -1.71 -0.38
C GLY A 45 5.06 -1.59 -0.63
N ARG A 46 4.61 -0.47 -1.19
CA ARG A 46 3.20 -0.24 -1.57
C ARG A 46 3.06 -0.26 -3.09
N TYR A 47 1.97 -0.84 -3.56
CA TYR A 47 1.65 -0.93 -4.98
C TYR A 47 0.14 -1.05 -5.17
N PHE A 48 -0.32 -0.69 -6.36
CA PHE A 48 -1.71 -0.85 -6.80
C PHE A 48 -1.78 -2.00 -7.81
N VAL A 49 -2.94 -2.65 -7.89
CA VAL A 49 -3.20 -3.69 -8.88
C VAL A 49 -4.51 -3.35 -9.58
N ARG A 50 -4.48 -3.24 -10.91
CA ARG A 50 -5.68 -3.03 -11.72
C ARG A 50 -6.34 -4.37 -12.04
N THR A 51 -7.13 -4.88 -11.10
CA THR A 51 -7.80 -6.19 -11.20
C THR A 51 -8.85 -6.26 -12.31
N ASP A 52 -9.29 -5.11 -12.80
CA ASP A 52 -10.25 -4.96 -13.88
C ASP A 52 -9.64 -5.13 -15.29
N LEU A 53 -8.30 -5.18 -15.40
CA LEU A 53 -7.60 -5.35 -16.66
C LEU A 53 -7.05 -6.78 -16.82
N PRO A 54 -6.99 -7.33 -18.05
CA PRO A 54 -6.30 -8.60 -18.31
C PRO A 54 -4.86 -8.58 -17.80
N GLY A 55 -4.43 -9.67 -17.17
CA GLY A 55 -3.09 -9.77 -16.59
C GLY A 55 -2.89 -9.02 -15.28
N GLN A 56 -3.89 -8.26 -14.81
CA GLN A 56 -3.91 -7.58 -13.51
C GLN A 56 -2.60 -6.82 -13.21
N PRO A 57 -2.25 -5.82 -14.02
CA PRO A 57 -0.94 -5.18 -13.92
C PRO A 57 -0.72 -4.52 -12.56
N GLU A 58 0.47 -4.72 -12.01
CA GLU A 58 0.94 -4.05 -10.79
C GLU A 58 1.55 -2.68 -11.13
N ILE A 59 1.20 -1.66 -10.35
CA ILE A 59 1.72 -0.30 -10.46
C ILE A 59 2.41 0.05 -9.13
N PRO A 60 3.75 0.14 -9.08
CA PRO A 60 4.46 0.45 -7.84
C PRO A 60 4.18 1.90 -7.42
N ALA A 61 3.98 2.14 -6.11
CA ALA A 61 3.79 3.49 -5.58
C ALA A 61 5.15 4.19 -5.38
N ARG A 62 5.84 4.47 -6.49
CA ARG A 62 7.12 5.19 -6.55
C ARG A 62 7.04 6.34 -7.54
N ILE A 63 7.96 7.30 -7.44
CA ILE A 63 7.96 8.51 -8.28
C ILE A 63 8.10 8.17 -9.76
N GLU A 64 8.88 7.14 -10.10
CA GLU A 64 9.12 6.74 -11.49
C GLU A 64 7.87 6.19 -12.19
N ALA A 65 6.83 5.83 -11.44
CA ALA A 65 5.56 5.33 -11.96
C ALA A 65 4.51 6.45 -12.16
N VAL A 66 4.82 7.69 -11.76
CA VAL A 66 3.93 8.85 -11.97
C VAL A 66 4.05 9.31 -13.42
N ARG A 67 2.90 9.61 -14.05
CA ARG A 67 2.83 10.12 -15.41
C ARG A 67 2.40 11.59 -15.40
N GLU A 68 2.92 12.33 -16.38
CA GLU A 68 2.56 13.73 -16.65
C GLU A 68 1.12 13.86 -17.17
#